data_AF-A0AAV4EY68-F1
#
_entry.id   AF-A0AAV4EY68-F1
#
_cell.length_a   1.000
_cell.length_b   1.000
_cell.length_c   1.000
_cell.angle_alpha   90.00
_cell.angle_beta   90.00
_cell.angle_gamma   90.00
#
_symmetry.space_group_name_H-M   'P 1'
#
loop_
_entity.id
_entity.type
_entity.pdbx_description
1 polymer ?
#
loop_
_entity_poly.entity_id
_entity_poly.type
_entity_poly.pdbx_seq_one_letter_code
_entity_poly.pdbx_strand_id
1 'polypeptide(L)' 'MATQPHRDIDRGWAWWVLFASYLNLLLCSGLSYVAGMFQVVFLQEFHGSVALTSWVTSLFSSFMQLGG' A
#
# COMPACT_ATOMS: atom_id res chain seq x y z
N MET A 1 34.62 1.37 -32.87
CA MET A 1 33.24 0.94 -32.55
C MET A 1 32.76 1.83 -31.42
N ALA A 2 32.02 2.90 -31.74
CA ALA A 2 31.64 3.92 -30.75
C ALA A 2 30.40 3.46 -29.97
N THR A 3 30.50 3.37 -28.65
CA THR A 3 29.39 3.11 -27.74
C THR A 3 28.46 4.32 -27.73
N GLN A 4 27.20 4.13 -28.14
CA GLN A 4 26.19 5.18 -28.16
C GLN A 4 25.94 5.69 -26.72
N PRO A 5 25.95 7.01 -26.48
CA PRO A 5 25.58 7.54 -25.17
C PRO A 5 24.06 7.39 -25.03
N HIS A 6 23.61 6.76 -23.94
CA HIS A 6 22.19 6.64 -23.57
C HIS A 6 21.63 8.01 -23.20
N ARG A 7 21.41 8.86 -24.22
CA ARG A 7 20.83 10.19 -24.08
C ARG A 7 19.32 10.03 -23.97
N ASP A 8 18.83 10.26 -22.75
CA ASP A 8 17.55 10.94 -22.53
C ASP A 8 16.27 10.16 -22.85
N ILE A 9 16.21 8.85 -22.56
CA ILE A 9 14.99 8.07 -22.81
C ILE A 9 13.81 8.45 -21.89
N ASP A 10 14.05 9.03 -20.71
CA ASP A 10 13.00 9.22 -19.69
C ASP A 10 12.60 10.68 -19.38
N ARG A 11 13.10 11.67 -20.15
CA ARG A 11 13.02 13.12 -19.80
C ARG A 11 11.65 13.66 -19.36
N GLY A 12 10.54 13.01 -19.75
CA GLY A 12 9.19 13.29 -19.23
C GLY A 12 8.43 12.08 -18.67
N TRP A 13 8.80 10.86 -19.07
CA TRP A 13 8.16 9.62 -18.61
C TRP A 13 8.43 9.32 -17.14
N ALA A 14 9.61 9.70 -16.64
CA ALA A 14 9.98 9.53 -15.23
C ALA A 14 8.99 10.23 -14.28
N TRP A 15 8.41 11.38 -14.67
CA TRP A 15 7.45 12.11 -13.85
C TRP A 15 6.11 11.38 -13.73
N TRP A 16 5.65 10.73 -14.80
CA TRP A 16 4.43 9.92 -14.77
C TRP A 16 4.62 8.66 -13.95
N VAL A 17 5.78 8.01 -14.06
CA VAL A 17 6.13 6.86 -13.22
C VAL A 17 6.18 7.29 -11.75
N LEU A 18 6.86 8.39 -11.43
CA LEU A 18 6.92 8.94 -10.06
C LEU A 18 5.52 9.25 -9.50
N PHE A 19 4.67 9.90 -10.30
CA PHE A 19 3.30 10.22 -9.90
C PHE A 19 2.46 8.97 -9.65
N ALA A 20 2.55 7.97 -10.53
CA ALA A 20 1.86 6.68 -10.37
C ALA A 20 2.37 5.93 -9.13
N SER A 21 3.68 5.88 -8.91
CA SER A 21 4.29 5.26 -7.73
C SER A 21 3.85 5.97 -6.44
N TYR A 22 3.80 7.31 -6.46
CA TYR A 22 3.37 8.11 -5.33
C TYR A 22 1.89 7.88 -5.01
N LEU A 23 1.02 7.87 -6.01
CA LEU A 23 -0.40 7.55 -5.82
C LEU A 23 -0.60 6.13 -5.27
N ASN A 24 0.14 5.16 -5.79
CA ASN A 24 0.08 3.78 -5.28
C ASN A 24 0.48 3.72 -3.81
N LEU A 25 1.59 4.38 -3.44
CA LEU A 25 2.04 4.45 -2.05
C LEU A 25 1.01 5.12 -1.14
N LEU A 26 0.37 6.19 -1.62
CA LEU A 26 -0.66 6.91 -0.88
C LEU A 26 -1.91 6.04 -0.68
N LEU A 27 -2.37 5.34 -1.72
CA LEU A 27 -3.51 4.43 -1.63
C LEU A 27 -3.23 3.25 -0.69
N CYS A 28 -2.08 2.58 -0.83
CA CYS A 28 -1.69 1.48 0.06
C CYS A 28 -1.59 1.96 1.51
N SER A 29 -0.93 3.09 1.76
CA SER A 29 -0.77 3.65 3.11
C SER A 29 -2.12 4.07 3.71
N GLY A 30 -2.99 4.67 2.90
CA GLY A 30 -4.34 5.05 3.31
C GLY A 30 -5.21 3.84 3.67
N LEU A 31 -5.14 2.78 2.86
CA LEU A 31 -5.84 1.53 3.15
C LEU A 31 -5.35 0.87 4.44
N SER A 32 -4.03 0.84 4.68
CA SER A 32 -3.47 0.36 5.94
C SER A 32 -3.92 1.21 7.15
N TYR A 33 -3.98 2.53 6.99
CA TYR A 33 -4.44 3.43 8.06
C TYR A 33 -5.92 3.21 8.41
N VAL A 34 -6.78 3.11 7.38
CA VAL A 34 -8.22 2.86 7.56
C VAL A 34 -8.47 1.50 8.19
N ALA A 35 -7.71 0.47 7.83
CA ALA A 35 -7.79 -0.84 8.47
C ALA A 35 -7.39 -0.79 9.96
N GLY A 36 -6.36 -0.02 10.31
CA GLY A 36 -5.98 0.23 11.70
C GLY A 36 -7.09 0.93 12.49
N MET A 37 -7.78 1.89 11.88
CA MET A 37 -8.97 2.54 12.47
C MET A 37 -10.09 1.53 12.73
N PHE A 38 -10.42 0.67 11.75
CA PHE A 38 -11.44 -0.36 11.91
C PHE A 38 -11.09 -1.36 13.01
N GLN A 39 -9.81 -1.74 13.16
CA GLN A 39 -9.36 -2.60 14.25
C GLN A 39 -9.73 -2.04 15.63
N VAL A 40 -9.55 -0.74 15.84
CA VAL A 40 -9.89 -0.07 17.11
C VAL A 40 -11.39 -0.06 17.34
N VAL A 41 -12.17 0.27 16.31
CA VAL A 41 -13.64 0.30 16.39
C VAL A 41 -14.22 -1.11 16.64
N PHE A 42 -13.70 -2.14 15.97
CA PHE A 42 -14.15 -3.52 16.20
C PHE A 42 -13.82 -4.01 17.62
N LEU A 43 -12.69 -3.59 18.20
CA LEU A 43 -12.35 -3.90 19.59
C LEU A 43 -13.37 -3.29 20.57
N GLN A 44 -13.84 -2.07 20.28
CA GLN A 44 -14.83 -1.37 21.10
C GLN A 44 -16.23 -1.95 20.94
N GLU A 45 -16.67 -2.21 19.71
CA GLU A 45 -18.04 -2.64 19.42
C GLU A 45 -18.33 -4.08 19.86
N PHE A 46 -17.41 -5.01 19.59
CA PHE A 46 -17.66 -6.42 19.87
C PHE A 46 -17.34 -6.82 21.32
N HIS A 47 -16.67 -5.95 22.11
CA HIS A 47 -16.02 -6.33 23.38
C HIS A 47 -15.22 -7.65 23.25
N GLY A 48 -14.85 -8.00 22.01
CA GLY A 48 -14.53 -9.35 21.58
C GLY A 48 -13.05 -9.61 21.73
N SER A 49 -12.70 -10.86 22.05
CA SER A 49 -11.32 -11.30 22.27
C SER A 49 -10.37 -10.72 21.21
N VAL A 50 -9.25 -10.16 21.67
CA VAL A 50 -8.15 -9.62 20.86
C VAL A 50 -7.77 -10.57 19.72
N ALA A 51 -7.90 -11.88 19.94
CA ALA A 51 -7.65 -12.92 18.95
C ALA A 51 -8.51 -12.76 17.68
N LEU A 52 -9.81 -12.48 17.81
CA LEU A 52 -10.75 -12.44 16.69
C LEU A 52 -10.50 -11.22 15.80
N THR A 53 -10.27 -10.05 16.42
CA THR A 53 -9.91 -8.81 15.72
C THR A 53 -8.53 -8.92 15.07
N SER A 54 -7.56 -9.55 15.74
CA SER A 54 -6.21 -9.75 15.20
C SER A 54 -6.20 -10.60 13.91
N TRP A 55 -7.09 -11.58 13.81
CA TRP A 55 -7.16 -12.45 12.62
C TRP A 55 -7.74 -11.72 11.41
N VAL A 56 -8.75 -10.88 11.61
CA VAL A 56 -9.33 -10.03 10.53
C VAL A 56 -8.27 -9.08 9.97
N THR A 57 -7.53 -8.39 10.85
CA THR A 57 -6.44 -7.50 10.42
C THR A 57 -5.27 -8.25 9.77
N SER A 58 -4.96 -9.47 10.23
CA SER A 58 -3.92 -10.31 9.64
C SER A 58 -4.30 -10.79 8.24
N LEU A 59 -5.55 -11.21 8.03
CA LEU A 59 -6.08 -11.57 6.72
C LEU A 59 -6.08 -10.36 5.78
N PHE A 60 -6.59 -9.22 6.23
CA PHE A 60 -6.59 -7.99 5.45
C PHE A 60 -5.18 -7.57 5.03
N SER A 61 -4.23 -7.60 5.96
CA SER A 61 -2.82 -7.27 5.69
C SER A 61 -2.15 -8.28 4.76
N SER A 62 -2.55 -9.55 4.83
CA SER A 62 -2.07 -10.60 3.92
C SER A 62 -2.61 -10.42 2.51
N PHE A 63 -3.90 -10.10 2.36
CA PHE A 63 -4.50 -9.80 1.05
C PHE A 63 -3.92 -8.52 0.43
N MET A 64 -3.68 -7.49 1.24
CA MET A 64 -3.04 -6.25 0.77
C MET A 64 -1.61 -6.49 0.27
N GLN A 65 -0.84 -7.36 0.92
CA GLN A 65 0.52 -7.70 0.49
C GLN A 65 0.55 -8.67 -0.69
N LEU A 66 -0.49 -9.49 -0.86
CA LEU A 66 -0.61 -10.41 -2.01
C LEU A 66 -1.08 -9.72 -3.29
N GLY A 67 -1.79 -8.60 -3.16
CA GLY A 67 -2.16 -7.74 -4.29
C GLY A 67 -1.04 -6.81 -4.77
N GLY A 68 0.14 -6.87 -4.14
CA GLY A 68 1.35 -6.11 -4.51
C GLY A 68 2.23 -6.87 -5.48
#